data_AF-A0A7Z0M877-F1
#
_entry.id   AF-A0A7Z0M877-F1
#
_cell.length_a   1.000
_cell.length_b   1.000
_cell.length_c   1.000
_cell.angle_alpha   90.00
_cell.angle_beta   90.00
_cell.angle_gamma   90.00
#
_symmetry.space_group_name_H-M   'P 1'
#
loop_
_entity.id
_entity.type
_entity.pdbx_description
1 polymer ?
#
loop_
_entity_poly.entity_id
_entity_poly.type
_entity_poly.pdbx_seq_one_letter_code
_entity_poly.pdbx_strand_id
1 'polypeptide(L)'
;MINLHQEVLKFDITGILGSEINQHIDFYNEGVEEAYEAIKINDERRALSILRVLKSNLDREYKYFDLKRFWNFNSLNNAYSYVNGINKASRALVGTPNYRNMSSMLYDIKSYMTRCRYKEDVLYGNKFALAVDNRLDEITNQKDHLHTEMVLQKIKHFYLHPGKGTAKECSKLFNKLSIESLELYVFKEYFERYLK
;
A
#
# COMPACT_ATOMS: atom_id res chain seq x y z
N MET A 1 13.79 -12.11 -16.39
CA MET A 1 12.35 -12.21 -16.70
C MET A 1 11.63 -11.52 -15.57
N ILE A 2 11.14 -10.30 -15.79
CA ILE A 2 10.42 -9.54 -14.77
C ILE A 2 9.12 -10.28 -14.45
N ASN A 3 8.94 -10.65 -13.19
CA ASN A 3 7.82 -11.48 -12.74
C ASN A 3 6.51 -10.67 -12.76
N LEU A 4 5.40 -11.31 -13.12
CA LEU A 4 4.25 -10.62 -13.73
C LEU A 4 3.18 -10.07 -12.75
N HIS A 5 3.32 -10.29 -11.45
CA HIS A 5 2.30 -9.86 -10.48
C HIS A 5 2.89 -9.55 -9.11
N GLN A 6 3.24 -8.29 -8.87
CA GLN A 6 3.32 -7.79 -7.49
C GLN A 6 1.90 -7.57 -6.95
N GLU A 7 1.62 -7.93 -5.70
CA GLU A 7 0.34 -7.57 -5.09
C GLU A 7 0.30 -6.07 -4.78
N VAL A 8 -0.86 -5.44 -4.88
CA VAL A 8 -0.96 -4.01 -4.54
C VAL A 8 -0.73 -3.82 -3.04
N LEU A 9 0.14 -2.88 -2.68
CA LEU A 9 0.44 -2.51 -1.29
C LEU A 9 -0.74 -1.75 -0.65
N LYS A 10 -1.57 -2.46 0.13
CA LYS A 10 -2.80 -1.92 0.73
C LYS A 10 -2.55 -1.21 2.07
N PHE A 11 -1.90 -0.04 2.03
CA PHE A 11 -1.49 0.70 3.23
C PHE A 11 -2.62 1.05 4.21
N ASP A 12 -3.87 1.15 3.77
CA ASP A 12 -5.02 1.44 4.63
C ASP A 12 -5.60 0.19 5.32
N ILE A 13 -5.25 -1.00 4.83
CA ILE A 13 -5.72 -2.29 5.35
C ILE A 13 -4.74 -2.87 6.36
N THR A 14 -3.44 -2.76 6.11
CA THR A 14 -2.41 -3.42 6.91
C THR A 14 -1.12 -2.59 6.99
N GLY A 15 -0.19 -3.04 7.83
CA GLY A 15 1.18 -2.58 7.89
C GLY A 15 2.03 -3.27 6.83
N ILE A 16 2.93 -2.52 6.20
CA ILE A 16 3.76 -2.96 5.07
C ILE A 16 5.21 -2.68 5.42
N LEU A 17 6.09 -3.67 5.26
CA LEU A 17 7.51 -3.49 5.56
C LEU A 17 8.17 -2.56 4.54
N GLY A 18 9.11 -1.74 4.99
CA GLY A 18 9.85 -0.87 4.08
C GLY A 18 10.61 -1.64 3.00
N SER A 19 11.05 -2.87 3.30
CA SER A 19 11.63 -3.78 2.33
C SER A 19 10.66 -4.15 1.20
N GLU A 20 9.38 -4.41 1.49
CA GLU A 20 8.34 -4.69 0.49
C GLU A 20 8.08 -3.47 -0.40
N ILE A 21 8.04 -2.27 0.17
CA ILE A 21 7.92 -1.02 -0.60
C ILE A 21 9.14 -0.83 -1.52
N ASN A 22 10.34 -1.12 -1.01
CA ASN A 22 11.56 -1.03 -1.79
C ASN A 22 11.56 -2.04 -2.95
N GLN A 23 11.07 -3.28 -2.75
CA GLN A 23 10.93 -4.27 -3.82
C GLN A 23 10.01 -3.79 -4.96
N HIS A 24 8.95 -3.05 -4.63
CA HIS A 24 8.11 -2.43 -5.65
C HIS A 24 8.87 -1.34 -6.42
N ILE A 25 9.58 -0.46 -5.69
CA ILE A 25 10.41 0.59 -6.29
C ILE A 25 11.48 -0.02 -7.21
N ASP A 26 12.13 -1.09 -6.77
CA ASP A 26 13.17 -1.81 -7.52
C ASP A 26 12.61 -2.44 -8.77
N PHE A 27 11.45 -3.10 -8.69
CA PHE A 27 10.76 -3.63 -9.87
C PHE A 27 10.60 -2.58 -10.98
N TYR A 28 10.15 -1.37 -10.63
CA TYR A 28 9.99 -0.31 -11.63
C TYR A 28 11.33 0.22 -12.16
N ASN A 29 12.30 0.45 -11.28
CA ASN A 29 13.60 0.98 -11.68
C ASN A 29 14.39 -0.03 -12.53
N GLU A 30 14.49 -1.28 -12.08
CA GLU A 30 15.15 -2.36 -12.81
C GLU A 30 14.47 -2.62 -14.15
N GLY A 31 13.14 -2.58 -14.21
CA GLY A 31 12.42 -2.70 -15.47
C GLY A 31 12.68 -1.56 -16.44
N VAL A 32 12.83 -0.33 -15.95
CA VAL A 32 13.24 0.78 -16.82
C VAL A 32 14.67 0.59 -17.34
N GLU A 33 15.61 0.19 -16.48
CA GLU A 33 16.99 -0.09 -16.91
C GLU A 33 17.05 -1.25 -17.92
N GLU A 34 16.31 -2.34 -17.70
CA GLU A 34 16.22 -3.45 -18.66
C GLU A 34 15.64 -3.00 -20.01
N ALA A 35 14.63 -2.13 -19.99
CA ALA A 35 14.06 -1.56 -21.22
C ALA A 35 15.07 -0.66 -21.96
N TYR A 36 15.86 0.14 -21.24
CA TYR A 36 16.90 0.97 -21.86
C TYR A 36 18.04 0.14 -22.44
N GLU A 37 18.49 -0.92 -21.77
CA GLU A 37 19.49 -1.84 -22.33
C GLU A 37 18.95 -2.57 -23.58
N ALA A 38 17.67 -2.95 -23.60
CA ALA A 38 17.03 -3.51 -24.80
C ALA A 38 17.02 -2.51 -25.96
N ILE A 39 16.71 -1.23 -25.72
CA ILE A 39 16.77 -0.17 -26.74
C ILE A 39 18.20 -0.02 -27.28
N LYS A 40 19.21 -0.03 -26.41
CA LYS A 40 20.62 0.13 -26.78
C LYS A 40 21.13 -0.97 -27.72
N ILE A 41 20.59 -2.18 -27.62
CA ILE A 41 20.90 -3.30 -28.53
C ILE A 41 19.93 -3.44 -29.71
N ASN A 42 19.09 -2.43 -29.96
CA ASN A 42 18.04 -2.39 -31.00
C ASN A 42 16.93 -3.46 -30.85
N ASP A 43 16.70 -3.98 -29.64
CA ASP A 43 15.57 -4.86 -29.32
C ASP A 43 14.37 -4.06 -28.79
N GLU A 44 13.82 -3.21 -29.66
CA GLU A 44 12.68 -2.34 -29.31
C GLU A 44 11.41 -3.14 -28.95
N ARG A 45 11.26 -4.35 -29.51
CA ARG A 45 10.12 -5.22 -29.22
C ARG A 45 10.15 -5.65 -27.75
N ARG A 46 11.32 -6.05 -27.24
CA ARG A 46 11.50 -6.39 -25.82
C ARG A 46 11.28 -5.17 -24.93
N ALA A 47 11.86 -4.03 -25.26
CA ALA A 47 11.67 -2.79 -24.50
C ALA A 47 10.19 -2.41 -24.38
N LEU A 48 9.44 -2.49 -25.49
CA LEU A 48 8.01 -2.20 -25.50
C LEU A 48 7.21 -3.22 -24.67
N SER A 49 7.61 -4.50 -24.70
CA SER A 49 7.00 -5.53 -23.85
C SER A 49 7.20 -5.23 -22.37
N ILE A 50 8.40 -4.82 -21.96
CA ILE A 50 8.72 -4.44 -20.58
C ILE A 50 7.86 -3.23 -20.17
N LEU A 51 7.82 -2.18 -20.98
CA LEU A 51 7.02 -0.99 -20.70
C LEU A 51 5.53 -1.32 -20.49
N ARG A 52 4.97 -2.25 -21.26
CA ARG A 52 3.58 -2.69 -21.09
C ARG A 52 3.35 -3.36 -19.73
N VAL A 53 4.29 -4.17 -19.27
CA VAL A 53 4.25 -4.79 -17.94
C VAL A 53 4.33 -3.71 -16.85
N LEU A 54 5.27 -2.78 -16.96
CA LEU A 54 5.44 -1.69 -15.99
C LEU A 54 4.16 -0.83 -15.90
N LYS A 55 3.62 -0.41 -17.05
CA LYS A 55 2.37 0.37 -17.09
C LYS A 55 1.21 -0.39 -16.47
N SER A 56 1.05 -1.69 -16.78
CA SER A 56 -0.04 -2.48 -16.22
C SER A 56 0.04 -2.61 -14.70
N ASN A 57 1.25 -2.70 -14.14
CA ASN A 57 1.44 -2.74 -12.68
C ASN A 57 1.13 -1.36 -12.07
N LEU A 58 1.62 -0.26 -12.67
CA LEU A 58 1.31 1.11 -12.26
C LEU A 58 -0.18 1.40 -12.25
N ASP A 59 -0.90 1.05 -13.33
CA ASP A 59 -2.34 1.30 -13.45
C ASP A 59 -3.13 0.56 -12.37
N ARG A 60 -2.71 -0.65 -12.01
CA ARG A 60 -3.37 -1.45 -10.97
C ARG A 60 -3.15 -0.86 -9.58
N GLU A 61 -1.94 -0.42 -9.25
CA GLU A 61 -1.67 0.28 -8.00
C GLU A 61 -2.37 1.63 -7.94
N TYR A 62 -2.30 2.42 -9.02
CA TYR A 62 -3.01 3.69 -9.16
C TYR A 62 -4.50 3.53 -8.91
N LYS A 63 -5.14 2.53 -9.55
CA LYS A 63 -6.57 2.27 -9.38
C LYS A 63 -6.96 2.04 -7.91
N TYR A 64 -6.09 1.42 -7.13
CA TYR A 64 -6.31 1.24 -5.70
C TYR A 64 -6.12 2.54 -4.92
N PHE A 65 -5.02 3.26 -5.20
CA PHE A 65 -4.70 4.52 -4.52
C PHE A 65 -5.65 5.67 -4.87
N ASP A 66 -6.41 5.56 -5.97
CA ASP A 66 -7.43 6.54 -6.35
C ASP A 66 -8.79 6.29 -5.67
N LEU A 67 -8.94 5.21 -4.90
CA LEU A 67 -10.17 4.94 -4.15
C LEU A 67 -10.41 6.01 -3.09
N LYS A 68 -11.65 6.50 -2.98
CA LYS A 68 -12.07 7.48 -1.95
C LYS A 68 -11.71 7.01 -0.54
N ARG A 69 -11.91 5.73 -0.25
CA ARG A 69 -11.55 5.10 1.03
C ARG A 69 -10.05 5.27 1.31
N PHE A 70 -9.21 4.95 0.34
CA PHE A 70 -7.77 5.08 0.48
C PHE A 70 -7.37 6.53 0.69
N TRP A 71 -7.94 7.47 -0.06
CA TRP A 71 -7.70 8.91 0.13
C TRP A 71 -7.98 9.40 1.55
N ASN A 72 -9.05 8.91 2.19
CA ASN A 72 -9.36 9.23 3.59
C ASN A 72 -8.25 8.78 4.56
N PHE A 73 -7.57 7.67 4.25
CA PHE A 73 -6.43 7.17 5.00
C PHE A 73 -5.11 7.87 4.61
N ASN A 74 -4.92 8.17 3.33
CA ASN A 74 -3.63 8.56 2.74
C ASN A 74 -2.98 9.79 3.40
N SER A 75 -3.78 10.75 3.88
CA SER A 75 -3.24 11.90 4.64
C SER A 75 -2.60 11.54 5.99
N LEU A 76 -2.83 10.32 6.48
CA LEU A 76 -2.20 9.75 7.68
C LEU A 76 -1.11 8.72 7.31
N ASN A 77 -0.93 8.44 6.02
CA ASN A 77 -0.01 7.42 5.54
C ASN A 77 1.43 7.92 5.57
N ASN A 78 2.28 7.27 6.36
CA ASN A 78 3.71 7.56 6.45
C ASN A 78 4.51 7.08 5.22
N ALA A 79 3.87 6.37 4.27
CA ALA A 79 4.42 6.04 2.96
C ALA A 79 3.84 6.88 1.81
N TYR A 80 3.34 8.09 2.10
CA TYR A 80 2.76 8.99 1.09
C TYR A 80 3.64 9.22 -0.15
N SER A 81 4.97 9.32 0.01
CA SER A 81 5.88 9.56 -1.12
C SER A 81 5.82 8.47 -2.20
N TYR A 82 5.77 7.19 -1.79
CA TYR A 82 5.60 6.06 -2.71
C TYR A 82 4.28 6.15 -3.47
N VAL A 83 3.17 6.33 -2.74
CA VAL A 83 1.83 6.49 -3.32
C VAL A 83 1.78 7.66 -4.32
N ASN A 84 2.40 8.79 -3.95
CA ASN A 84 2.49 9.95 -4.81
C ASN A 84 3.32 9.67 -6.07
N GLY A 85 4.41 8.90 -5.95
CA GLY A 85 5.23 8.43 -7.07
C GLY A 85 4.41 7.60 -8.06
N ILE A 86 3.71 6.58 -7.57
CA ILE A 86 2.80 5.73 -8.37
C ILE A 86 1.75 6.58 -9.08
N ASN A 87 1.08 7.47 -8.36
CA ASN A 87 0.03 8.32 -8.92
C ASN A 87 0.54 9.26 -10.01
N LYS A 88 1.72 9.85 -9.82
CA LYS A 88 2.33 10.75 -10.82
C LYS A 88 2.83 9.99 -12.04
N ALA A 89 3.47 8.84 -11.83
CA ALA A 89 3.91 7.97 -12.92
C ALA A 89 2.71 7.51 -13.76
N SER A 90 1.70 6.88 -13.16
CA SER A 90 0.54 6.39 -13.91
C SER A 90 -0.18 7.51 -14.69
N ARG A 91 -0.33 8.71 -14.10
CA ARG A 91 -0.95 9.86 -14.78
C ARG A 91 -0.12 10.43 -15.92
N ALA A 92 1.20 10.34 -15.87
CA ALA A 92 2.08 10.76 -16.95
C ALA A 92 2.03 9.80 -18.16
N LEU A 93 1.73 8.51 -17.91
CA LEU A 93 1.66 7.46 -18.93
C LEU A 93 0.31 7.49 -19.70
N VAL A 94 0.07 8.59 -20.42
CA VAL A 94 -1.16 8.78 -21.21
C VAL A 94 -1.18 7.91 -22.46
N GLY A 95 -2.25 7.13 -22.62
CA GLY A 95 -2.48 6.29 -23.79
C GLY A 95 -1.74 4.95 -23.80
N THR A 96 -1.81 4.25 -24.92
CA THR A 96 -1.23 2.91 -25.07
C THR A 96 0.27 2.99 -25.36
N PRO A 97 1.12 2.21 -24.67
CA PRO A 97 2.54 2.09 -24.99
C PRO A 97 2.78 1.70 -26.45
N ASN A 98 3.62 2.46 -27.13
CA ASN A 98 4.05 2.21 -28.50
C ASN A 98 5.47 2.76 -28.73
N TYR A 99 6.08 2.43 -29.88
CA TYR A 99 7.46 2.80 -30.16
C TYR A 99 7.72 4.32 -30.11
N ARG A 100 6.74 5.16 -30.45
CA ARG A 100 6.91 6.62 -30.49
C ARG A 100 6.97 7.25 -29.10
N ASN A 101 6.21 6.72 -28.13
CA ASN A 101 6.14 7.27 -26.77
C ASN A 101 6.96 6.48 -25.74
N MET A 102 7.54 5.34 -26.13
CA MET A 102 8.24 4.42 -25.24
C MET A 102 9.31 5.10 -24.39
N SER A 103 10.24 5.84 -25.01
CA SER A 103 11.34 6.50 -24.28
C SER A 103 10.85 7.54 -23.28
N SER A 104 9.81 8.30 -23.64
CA SER A 104 9.19 9.29 -22.74
C SER A 104 8.52 8.62 -21.55
N MET A 105 7.74 7.57 -21.79
CA MET A 105 7.06 6.85 -20.70
C MET A 105 8.05 6.19 -19.75
N LEU A 106 9.13 5.58 -20.25
CA LEU A 106 10.19 5.01 -19.42
C LEU A 106 10.87 6.09 -18.55
N TYR A 107 11.12 7.28 -19.13
CA TYR A 107 11.69 8.41 -18.40
C TYR A 107 10.77 8.88 -17.27
N ASP A 108 9.47 8.99 -17.53
CA ASP A 108 8.49 9.38 -16.50
C ASP A 108 8.47 8.38 -15.34
N ILE A 109 8.46 7.06 -15.62
CA ILE A 109 8.53 6.03 -14.59
C ILE A 109 9.78 6.22 -13.72
N LYS A 110 10.96 6.28 -14.31
CA LYS A 110 12.23 6.46 -13.59
C LYS A 110 12.25 7.74 -12.75
N SER A 111 11.75 8.85 -13.31
CA SER A 111 11.72 10.15 -12.64
C SER A 111 10.88 10.11 -11.36
N TYR A 112 9.76 9.39 -11.34
CA TYR A 112 8.87 9.34 -10.18
C TYR A 112 9.23 8.24 -9.17
N MET A 113 9.81 7.12 -9.61
CA MET A 113 10.10 5.97 -8.73
C MET A 113 11.44 6.09 -7.97
N THR A 114 12.39 6.88 -8.45
CA THR A 114 13.73 7.04 -7.81
C THR A 114 13.75 7.91 -6.55
N ARG A 115 12.61 8.49 -6.15
CA ARG A 115 12.58 9.62 -5.20
C ARG A 115 12.59 9.24 -3.72
N CYS A 116 12.51 7.97 -3.36
CA CYS A 116 12.40 7.56 -1.97
C CYS A 116 12.92 6.15 -1.73
N ARG A 117 13.48 5.93 -0.54
CA ARG A 117 13.80 4.62 0.02
C ARG A 117 13.24 4.53 1.43
N TYR A 118 12.79 3.35 1.78
CA TYR A 118 12.17 3.05 3.04
C TYR A 118 13.12 2.22 3.90
N LYS A 119 13.07 2.39 5.23
CA LYS A 119 13.87 1.59 6.16
C LYS A 119 13.33 0.16 6.16
N GLU A 120 14.18 -0.82 5.92
CA GLU A 120 13.75 -2.20 5.64
C GLU A 120 12.89 -2.81 6.76
N ASP A 121 13.32 -2.66 8.01
CA ASP A 121 12.65 -3.26 9.18
C ASP A 121 11.56 -2.37 9.81
N VAL A 122 11.12 -1.33 9.11
CA VAL A 122 10.08 -0.42 9.61
C VAL A 122 8.76 -0.71 8.91
N LEU A 123 7.68 -0.78 9.70
CA LEU A 123 6.31 -0.90 9.19
C LEU A 123 5.73 0.48 8.83
N TYR A 124 5.15 0.55 7.64
CA TYR A 124 4.45 1.70 7.09
C TYR A 124 2.96 1.39 6.85
N GLY A 125 2.12 2.40 6.65
CA GLY A 125 0.68 2.22 6.52
C GLY A 125 -0.01 1.88 7.86
N ASN A 126 -1.03 1.03 7.82
CA ASN A 126 -1.88 0.72 8.96
C ASN A 126 -1.28 -0.39 9.84
N LYS A 127 -0.15 -0.08 10.49
CA LYS A 127 0.55 -0.98 11.42
C LYS A 127 -0.33 -1.48 12.58
N PHE A 128 -1.36 -0.71 12.95
CA PHE A 128 -2.30 -1.06 14.01
C PHE A 128 -3.23 -2.19 13.56
N ALA A 129 -3.69 -2.17 12.31
CA ALA A 129 -4.47 -3.28 11.75
C ALA A 129 -3.64 -4.57 11.67
N LEU A 130 -2.36 -4.48 11.27
CA LEU A 130 -1.46 -5.63 11.30
C LEU A 130 -1.28 -6.18 12.72
N ALA A 131 -1.11 -5.31 13.73
CA ALA A 131 -1.01 -5.75 15.12
C ALA A 131 -2.29 -6.47 15.60
N VAL A 132 -3.47 -6.02 15.15
CA VAL A 132 -4.75 -6.69 15.43
C VAL A 132 -4.80 -8.08 14.80
N ASP A 133 -4.41 -8.19 13.52
CA ASP A 133 -4.40 -9.48 12.81
C ASP A 133 -3.45 -10.47 13.48
N ASN A 134 -2.20 -10.06 13.74
CA ASN A 134 -1.21 -10.90 14.42
C ASN A 134 -1.74 -11.40 15.79
N ARG A 135 -2.37 -10.51 16.56
CA ARG A 135 -2.88 -10.88 17.88
C ARG A 135 -4.08 -11.83 17.79
N LEU A 136 -4.95 -11.67 16.80
CA LEU A 136 -6.06 -12.60 16.56
C LEU A 136 -5.56 -13.99 16.15
N ASP A 137 -4.50 -14.05 15.34
CA ASP A 137 -3.88 -15.32 14.95
C ASP A 137 -3.24 -16.03 16.16
N GLU A 138 -2.57 -15.28 17.05
CA GLU A 138 -2.06 -15.82 18.31
C GLU A 138 -3.16 -16.37 19.22
N ILE A 139 -4.27 -15.63 19.38
CA ILE A 139 -5.39 -16.02 20.24
C ILE A 139 -6.13 -17.23 19.66
N THR A 140 -6.25 -17.35 18.33
CA THR A 140 -6.87 -18.52 17.69
C THR A 140 -6.16 -19.82 18.08
N ASN A 141 -4.88 -19.73 18.45
CA ASN A 141 -4.07 -20.85 18.94
C ASN A 141 -4.17 -21.07 20.48
N GLN A 142 -4.90 -20.24 21.23
CA GLN A 142 -5.03 -20.27 22.69
C GLN A 142 -6.52 -20.22 23.14
N LYS A 143 -7.02 -21.27 23.81
CA LYS A 143 -8.46 -21.50 24.02
C LYS A 143 -9.21 -20.53 24.96
N ASP A 144 -8.57 -19.60 25.67
CA ASP A 144 -9.16 -18.92 26.84
C ASP A 144 -9.28 -17.38 26.79
N HIS A 145 -9.40 -16.76 25.60
CA HIS A 145 -9.41 -15.28 25.48
C HIS A 145 -10.62 -14.67 24.75
N LEU A 146 -11.83 -15.19 25.04
CA LEU A 146 -13.08 -14.79 24.35
C LEU A 146 -13.33 -13.27 24.34
N HIS A 147 -13.10 -12.56 25.45
CA HIS A 147 -13.40 -11.12 25.52
C HIS A 147 -12.43 -10.27 24.68
N THR A 148 -11.13 -10.56 24.75
CA THR A 148 -10.10 -9.87 23.97
C THR A 148 -10.27 -10.13 22.48
N GLU A 149 -10.56 -11.37 22.10
CA GLU A 149 -10.85 -11.74 20.72
C GLU A 149 -12.03 -10.93 20.16
N MET A 150 -13.16 -10.88 20.89
CA MET A 150 -14.34 -10.10 20.48
C MET A 150 -14.03 -8.63 20.24
N VAL A 151 -13.15 -8.03 21.06
CA VAL A 151 -12.76 -6.62 20.92
C VAL A 151 -11.90 -6.41 19.68
N LEU A 152 -10.89 -7.26 19.51
CA LEU A 152 -9.99 -7.21 18.36
C LEU A 152 -10.73 -7.45 17.03
N GLN A 153 -11.69 -8.39 17.01
CA GLN A 153 -12.55 -8.61 15.83
C GLN A 153 -13.35 -7.36 15.44
N LYS A 154 -13.83 -6.59 16.43
CA LYS A 154 -14.53 -5.33 16.15
C LYS A 154 -13.59 -4.24 15.63
N ILE A 155 -12.37 -4.15 16.16
CA ILE A 155 -11.35 -3.23 15.65
C ILE A 155 -10.96 -3.62 14.22
N LYS A 156 -10.72 -4.91 13.95
CA LYS A 156 -10.47 -5.45 12.60
C LYS A 156 -11.61 -5.09 11.65
N HIS A 157 -12.85 -5.26 12.08
CA HIS A 157 -14.02 -4.90 11.28
C HIS A 157 -14.04 -3.41 10.92
N PHE A 158 -13.68 -2.52 11.87
CA PHE A 158 -13.52 -1.09 11.57
C PHE A 158 -12.42 -0.85 10.52
N TYR A 159 -11.23 -1.44 10.65
CA TYR A 159 -10.17 -1.24 9.66
C TYR A 159 -10.53 -1.78 8.29
N LEU A 160 -11.32 -2.85 8.20
CA LEU A 160 -11.83 -3.37 6.92
C LEU A 160 -12.96 -2.50 6.34
N HIS A 161 -13.80 -1.90 7.19
CA HIS A 161 -14.97 -1.12 6.81
C HIS A 161 -15.08 0.17 7.65
N PRO A 162 -14.19 1.14 7.41
CA PRO A 162 -14.09 2.32 8.26
C PRO A 162 -15.30 3.24 8.05
N GLY A 163 -16.02 3.53 9.13
CA GLY A 163 -17.26 4.29 9.10
C GLY A 163 -17.67 4.81 10.48
N LYS A 164 -18.61 5.76 10.50
CA LYS A 164 -19.10 6.38 11.76
C LYS A 164 -19.75 5.37 12.71
N GLY A 165 -20.47 4.39 12.15
CA GLY A 165 -21.08 3.30 12.93
C GLY A 165 -20.03 2.40 13.59
N THR A 166 -19.11 1.87 12.79
CA THR A 166 -18.04 0.97 13.26
C THR A 166 -17.07 1.67 14.22
N ALA A 167 -16.79 2.95 14.00
CA ALA A 167 -16.01 3.78 14.94
C ALA A 167 -16.72 3.94 16.30
N LYS A 168 -18.02 4.27 16.31
CA LYS A 168 -18.81 4.41 17.54
C LYS A 168 -18.88 3.09 18.32
N GLU A 169 -19.01 1.97 17.62
CA GLU A 169 -18.97 0.65 18.25
C GLU A 169 -17.63 0.39 18.94
N CYS A 170 -16.52 0.71 18.30
CA CYS A 170 -15.19 0.60 18.91
C CYS A 170 -15.03 1.53 20.13
N SER A 171 -15.49 2.78 20.05
CA SER A 171 -15.43 3.71 21.19
C SER A 171 -16.17 3.20 22.43
N LYS A 172 -17.32 2.53 22.25
CA LYS A 172 -18.06 1.92 23.37
C LYS A 172 -17.28 0.79 24.06
N LEU A 173 -16.40 0.10 23.32
CA LEU A 173 -15.55 -0.97 23.85
C LEU A 173 -14.35 -0.40 24.58
N PHE A 174 -13.76 0.68 24.06
CA PHE A 174 -12.60 1.34 24.68
C PHE A 174 -12.93 1.85 26.08
N ASN A 175 -14.16 2.31 26.32
CA ASN A 175 -14.60 2.72 27.66
C ASN A 175 -14.70 1.57 28.68
N LYS A 176 -14.65 0.30 28.23
CA LYS A 176 -14.76 -0.89 29.09
C LYS A 176 -13.41 -1.56 29.36
N LEU A 177 -12.35 -1.11 28.71
CA LEU A 177 -10.99 -1.68 28.80
C LEU A 177 -10.00 -0.57 29.19
N SER A 178 -8.88 -0.94 29.81
CA SER A 178 -7.83 0.06 30.05
C SER A 178 -7.25 0.52 28.71
N ILE A 179 -7.10 1.84 28.53
CA ILE A 179 -6.60 2.43 27.29
C ILE A 179 -5.19 1.90 26.97
N GLU A 180 -4.35 1.74 27.99
CA GLU A 180 -2.99 1.17 27.88
C GLU A 180 -2.97 -0.21 27.22
N SER A 181 -4.00 -1.04 27.45
CA SER A 181 -4.07 -2.37 26.84
C SER A 181 -4.38 -2.37 25.34
N LEU A 182 -4.86 -1.25 24.80
CA LEU A 182 -5.33 -1.13 23.42
C LEU A 182 -4.49 -0.23 22.53
N GLU A 183 -3.49 0.47 23.06
CA GLU A 183 -2.72 1.46 22.30
C GLU A 183 -2.01 0.88 21.08
N LEU A 184 -1.59 -0.39 21.15
CA LEU A 184 -0.94 -1.09 20.04
C LEU A 184 -1.90 -1.41 18.88
N TYR A 185 -3.22 -1.39 19.13
CA TYR A 185 -4.24 -1.84 18.20
C TYR A 185 -5.08 -0.69 17.64
N VAL A 186 -5.01 0.50 18.23
CA VAL A 186 -5.90 1.62 17.93
C VAL A 186 -5.14 2.79 17.31
N PHE A 187 -5.39 3.03 16.02
CA PHE A 187 -4.95 4.23 15.35
C PHE A 187 -5.88 5.41 15.68
N LYS A 188 -5.63 6.07 16.81
CA LYS A 188 -6.51 7.10 17.40
C LYS A 188 -6.95 8.16 16.38
N GLU A 189 -6.01 8.74 15.64
CA GLU A 189 -6.27 9.78 14.64
C GLU A 189 -7.17 9.30 13.50
N TYR A 190 -7.04 8.03 13.11
CA TYR A 190 -7.88 7.45 12.06
C TYR A 190 -9.31 7.20 12.56
N PHE A 191 -9.47 6.70 13.78
CA PHE A 191 -10.79 6.54 14.42
C PHE A 191 -11.51 7.87 14.60
N GLU A 192 -10.82 8.89 15.12
CA GLU A 192 -11.40 10.21 15.40
C GLU A 192 -11.99 10.88 14.17
N ARG A 193 -11.41 10.66 12.97
CA ARG A 193 -11.94 11.18 11.71
C ARG A 193 -13.37 10.73 11.43
N TYR A 194 -13.76 9.54 11.88
CA TYR A 194 -15.09 8.99 11.67
C TYR A 194 -16.07 9.30 12.81
N LEU A 195 -15.58 9.85 13.93
CA LEU A 195 -16.40 10.21 15.09
C LEU A 195 -16.89 11.66 15.06
N LYS A 196 -16.18 12.53 14.33
CA LYS A 196 -16.65 13.88 13.98
C LYS A 196 -17.97 13.79 13.18
#